data_AF-A0A6J6PLL5-F1
#
_entry.id   AF-A0A6J6PLL5-F1
#
_cell.length_a   1.000
_cell.length_b   1.000
_cell.length_c   1.000
_cell.angle_alpha   90.00
_cell.angle_beta   90.00
_cell.angle_gamma   90.00
#
_symmetry.space_group_name_H-M   'P 1'
#
loop_
_entity.id
_entity.type
_entity.pdbx_description
1 polymer ?
#
loop_
_entity_poly.entity_id
_entity_poly.type
_entity_poly.pdbx_seq_one_letter_code
_entity_poly.pdbx_strand_id
1 'polypeptide(L)'
;MAFTGRPLPVYGSRHTTQSTAPDAVTPVFPYDERHAVGSQRFPALLGLLGAIAVVLTLLSTAPRASASGGQYIFDGGTAAEQATVRSALNASTFNWGIIPRTITVHITRSVTTEAVAGEVWLDSGLLDTGQFSWGIVQHEFAHQVDFLMLNDDQRTQLQGALGAKDWCYADSTLAHAQHGCERFASTLAWAYWQSGANVLKPTAVTDESAAMSPAAFRALLSTILGAGATPTPVASVVAHAPVVKTTKH
;
A
#
# COMPACT_ATOMS: atom_id res chain seq x y z
N MET A 1 1.33 42.55 -25.34
CA MET A 1 1.33 43.02 -23.93
C MET A 1 2.60 42.49 -23.27
N ALA A 2 3.49 43.40 -22.89
CA ALA A 2 4.73 43.09 -22.20
C ALA A 2 4.48 42.97 -20.69
N PHE A 3 5.09 41.98 -20.04
CA PHE A 3 5.24 41.97 -18.59
C PHE A 3 6.73 41.85 -18.22
N THR A 4 7.18 42.90 -17.58
CA THR A 4 8.49 43.13 -16.97
C THR A 4 8.68 42.25 -15.74
N GLY A 5 9.91 41.75 -15.53
CA GLY A 5 10.24 40.86 -14.43
C GLY A 5 10.42 41.51 -13.06
N ARG A 6 10.69 40.66 -12.06
CA ARG A 6 11.70 40.84 -10.99
C ARG A 6 11.95 39.50 -10.25
N PRO A 7 13.13 39.33 -9.62
CA PRO A 7 13.64 38.04 -9.11
C PRO A 7 13.44 37.87 -7.59
N LEU A 8 13.91 36.72 -7.04
CA LEU A 8 14.58 36.47 -5.74
C LEU A 8 14.25 35.04 -5.21
N PRO A 9 15.00 34.42 -4.24
CA PRO A 9 16.37 34.63 -3.80
C PRO A 9 17.23 33.34 -3.80
N VAL A 10 18.55 33.54 -3.66
CA VAL A 10 19.58 32.54 -3.37
C VAL A 10 19.51 32.10 -1.89
N TYR A 11 19.56 30.79 -1.63
CA TYR A 11 19.83 30.17 -0.34
C TYR A 11 20.56 28.86 -0.65
N GLY A 12 21.75 28.51 -0.19
CA GLY A 12 22.48 28.90 1.01
C GLY A 12 23.13 27.60 1.51
N SER A 13 24.33 27.29 1.02
CA SER A 13 25.10 26.08 1.33
C SER A 13 25.47 25.97 2.81
N ARG A 14 25.39 24.77 3.39
CA ARG A 14 26.22 24.36 4.54
C ARG A 14 26.72 22.94 4.37
N HIS A 15 28.04 22.84 4.18
CA HIS A 15 28.84 21.68 4.57
C HIS A 15 29.14 21.78 6.06
N THR A 16 29.08 20.67 6.80
CA THR A 16 30.03 20.41 7.90
C THR A 16 30.18 18.90 8.07
N THR A 17 31.42 18.45 7.95
CA THR A 17 31.96 17.10 8.20
C THR A 17 32.39 16.91 9.67
N GLN A 18 32.84 15.68 10.00
CA GLN A 18 33.78 15.29 11.08
C GLN A 18 33.07 14.73 12.34
N SER A 19 33.11 13.44 12.70
CA SER A 19 34.15 12.39 12.81
C SER A 19 35.24 12.67 13.84
N THR A 20 35.16 12.02 15.02
CA THR A 20 36.30 11.52 15.79
C THR A 20 35.87 10.39 16.75
N ALA A 21 36.79 9.45 16.91
CA ALA A 21 36.74 8.14 17.56
C ALA A 21 36.91 8.21 19.11
N PRO A 22 36.95 7.06 19.82
CA PRO A 22 36.83 6.95 21.28
C PRO A 22 38.18 6.85 22.00
N ASP A 23 38.18 7.03 23.33
CA ASP A 23 39.25 6.55 24.20
C ASP A 23 38.75 6.05 25.57
N ALA A 24 39.48 5.05 26.05
CA ALA A 24 39.25 4.16 27.18
C ALA A 24 39.51 4.79 28.54
N VAL A 25 38.94 4.21 29.62
CA VAL A 25 39.63 4.02 30.93
C VAL A 25 38.98 2.85 31.70
N THR A 26 39.76 1.82 32.01
CA THR A 26 39.55 0.88 33.13
C THR A 26 40.25 1.39 34.39
N PRO A 27 39.74 1.05 35.59
CA PRO A 27 40.63 0.43 36.59
C PRO A 27 39.99 -0.66 37.47
N VAL A 28 40.58 -1.86 37.42
CA VAL A 28 41.23 -2.66 38.49
C VAL A 28 40.95 -2.32 39.99
N PHE A 29 40.25 -3.27 40.65
CA PHE A 29 40.38 -3.87 42.02
C PHE A 29 40.25 -2.99 43.30
N PRO A 30 39.88 -3.54 44.51
CA PRO A 30 40.08 -4.93 44.97
C PRO A 30 38.93 -5.61 45.75
N TYR A 31 39.18 -6.90 45.99
CA TYR A 31 38.51 -7.87 46.86
C TYR A 31 38.60 -7.44 48.34
N ASP A 32 37.51 -7.58 49.10
CA ASP A 32 37.56 -7.78 50.56
C ASP A 32 36.45 -8.77 50.97
N GLU A 33 36.86 -9.89 51.55
CA GLU A 33 35.99 -10.86 52.20
C GLU A 33 35.70 -10.38 53.62
N ARG A 34 34.44 -10.46 54.07
CA ARG A 34 34.13 -10.94 55.42
C ARG A 34 32.65 -11.25 55.64
N HIS A 35 32.45 -12.35 56.34
CA HIS A 35 31.22 -13.05 56.64
C HIS A 35 30.20 -12.26 57.49
N ALA A 36 28.91 -12.48 57.24
CA ALA A 36 27.90 -12.51 58.30
C ALA A 36 26.74 -13.43 57.92
N VAL A 37 26.50 -14.40 58.80
CA VAL A 37 25.40 -15.36 58.83
C VAL A 37 24.08 -14.62 59.07
N GLY A 38 23.04 -14.92 58.28
CA GLY A 38 21.72 -14.31 58.44
C GLY A 38 20.63 -15.08 57.72
N SER A 39 20.14 -16.13 58.38
CA SER A 39 19.01 -16.96 57.98
C SER A 39 17.73 -16.13 57.76
N GLN A 40 17.15 -16.14 56.56
CA GLN A 40 15.70 -15.92 56.38
C GLN A 40 15.10 -16.88 55.36
N ARG A 41 14.00 -17.47 55.80
CA ARG A 41 13.28 -18.60 55.20
C ARG A 41 11.99 -18.08 54.53
N PHE A 42 11.76 -18.54 53.29
CA PHE A 42 10.49 -18.63 52.51
C PHE A 42 9.70 -17.33 52.17
N PRO A 43 8.93 -17.26 51.05
CA PRO A 43 8.59 -18.32 50.09
C PRO A 43 8.83 -17.94 48.60
N ALA A 44 9.66 -18.73 47.93
CA ALA A 44 9.65 -18.84 46.48
C ALA A 44 8.44 -19.69 46.05
N LEU A 45 7.25 -19.11 45.91
CA LEU A 45 6.16 -19.75 45.15
C LEU A 45 5.04 -18.80 44.67
N LEU A 46 5.02 -17.53 45.05
CA LEU A 46 4.05 -16.54 44.49
C LEU A 46 4.62 -15.66 43.36
N GLY A 47 5.94 -15.60 43.18
CA GLY A 47 6.56 -14.78 42.13
C GLY A 47 6.44 -15.35 40.71
N LEU A 48 6.20 -16.67 40.59
CA LEU A 48 6.20 -17.34 39.28
C LEU A 48 4.87 -17.20 38.53
N LEU A 49 3.74 -17.04 39.24
CA LEU A 49 2.43 -16.83 38.61
C LEU A 49 2.19 -15.38 38.17
N GLY A 50 2.75 -14.40 38.89
CA GLY A 50 2.69 -12.98 38.50
C GLY A 50 3.54 -12.67 37.26
N ALA A 51 4.70 -13.31 37.12
CA ALA A 51 5.57 -13.13 35.96
C ALA A 51 4.96 -13.72 34.66
N ILE A 52 4.16 -14.79 34.74
CA ILE A 52 3.49 -15.38 33.58
C ILE A 52 2.33 -14.50 33.09
N ALA A 53 1.59 -13.85 34.00
CA ALA A 53 0.46 -12.98 33.63
C ALA A 53 0.88 -11.68 32.92
N VAL A 54 2.06 -11.12 33.26
CA VAL A 54 2.60 -9.93 32.59
C VAL A 54 3.17 -10.27 31.20
N VAL A 55 3.75 -11.46 31.03
CA VAL A 55 4.20 -11.92 29.70
C VAL A 55 3.02 -12.22 28.77
N LEU A 56 1.91 -12.79 29.27
CA LEU A 56 0.73 -13.08 28.44
C LEU A 56 -0.06 -11.84 27.98
N THR A 57 0.02 -10.72 28.72
CA THR A 57 -0.65 -9.46 28.33
C THR A 57 0.17 -8.62 27.34
N LEU A 58 1.50 -8.79 27.30
CA LEU A 58 2.38 -8.14 26.31
C LEU A 58 2.35 -8.82 24.92
N LEU A 59 1.83 -10.04 24.80
CA LEU A 59 1.69 -10.74 23.51
C LEU A 59 0.37 -10.42 22.77
N SER A 60 -0.58 -9.72 23.39
CA SER A 60 -1.92 -9.47 22.79
C SER A 60 -1.97 -8.24 21.89
N THR A 61 -0.93 -7.41 21.89
CA THR A 61 -0.83 -6.19 21.07
C THR A 61 0.30 -6.31 20.07
N ALA A 62 0.45 -7.47 19.42
CA ALA A 62 1.28 -7.53 18.22
C ALA A 62 0.75 -6.46 17.26
N PRO A 63 1.54 -5.44 16.88
CA PRO A 63 1.11 -4.50 15.86
C PRO A 63 0.73 -5.34 14.65
N ARG A 64 -0.52 -5.22 14.19
CA ARG A 64 -0.91 -5.79 12.90
C ARG A 64 0.10 -5.20 11.92
N ALA A 65 0.95 -6.04 11.34
CA ALA A 65 1.89 -5.62 10.34
C ALA A 65 1.10 -5.18 9.11
N SER A 66 0.61 -3.93 9.14
CA SER A 66 -0.03 -3.26 8.02
C SER A 66 1.05 -2.61 7.18
N ALA A 67 1.66 -3.41 6.30
CA ALA A 67 2.45 -2.96 5.16
C ALA A 67 2.64 -4.19 4.26
N SER A 68 2.24 -4.26 2.99
CA SER A 68 1.89 -3.24 1.99
C SER A 68 0.58 -3.61 1.27
N GLY A 69 -0.50 -3.81 2.02
CA GLY A 69 -1.78 -4.31 1.47
C GLY A 69 -3.00 -3.42 1.72
N GLY A 70 -2.95 -2.47 2.65
CA GLY A 70 -4.11 -1.65 3.02
C GLY A 70 -4.96 -2.27 4.11
N GLN A 71 -6.03 -1.59 4.50
CA GLN A 71 -7.01 -2.09 5.47
C GLN A 71 -8.29 -2.48 4.73
N TYR A 72 -8.69 -3.74 4.80
CA TYR A 72 -9.93 -4.21 4.20
C TYR A 72 -10.48 -5.43 4.91
N ILE A 73 -11.78 -5.64 4.72
CA ILE A 73 -12.51 -6.85 5.13
C ILE A 73 -13.17 -7.47 3.91
N PHE A 74 -13.46 -8.76 3.97
CA PHE A 74 -14.16 -9.46 2.90
C PHE A 74 -15.60 -9.73 3.30
N ASP A 75 -16.51 -9.41 2.39
CA ASP A 75 -17.88 -9.87 2.39
C ASP A 75 -18.04 -10.90 1.25
N GLY A 76 -18.23 -12.16 1.63
CA GLY A 76 -18.28 -13.28 0.68
C GLY A 76 -16.92 -13.76 0.18
N GLY A 77 -16.97 -14.45 -0.96
CA GLY A 77 -15.85 -15.13 -1.59
C GLY A 77 -15.32 -16.37 -0.85
N THR A 78 -14.63 -17.22 -1.59
CA THR A 78 -13.87 -18.34 -1.02
C THR A 78 -12.52 -17.88 -0.46
N ALA A 79 -11.89 -18.72 0.37
CA ALA A 79 -10.56 -18.42 0.89
C ALA A 79 -9.51 -18.20 -0.22
N ALA A 80 -9.66 -18.89 -1.36
CA ALA A 80 -8.78 -18.75 -2.52
C ALA A 80 -9.01 -17.41 -3.23
N GLU A 81 -10.26 -17.02 -3.46
CA GLU A 81 -10.60 -15.72 -4.08
C GLU A 81 -10.11 -14.55 -3.22
N GLN A 82 -10.33 -14.61 -1.91
CA GLN A 82 -9.80 -13.61 -0.97
C GLN A 82 -8.26 -13.60 -0.97
N ALA A 83 -7.62 -14.76 -1.14
CA ALA A 83 -6.17 -14.85 -1.26
C ALA A 83 -5.65 -14.26 -2.58
N THR A 84 -6.41 -14.36 -3.67
CA THR A 84 -6.12 -13.65 -4.92
C THR A 84 -6.10 -12.15 -4.71
N VAL A 85 -7.09 -11.57 -4.02
CA VAL A 85 -7.13 -10.13 -3.70
C VAL A 85 -5.92 -9.72 -2.86
N ARG A 86 -5.64 -10.46 -1.78
CA ARG A 86 -4.45 -10.23 -0.93
C ARG A 86 -3.17 -10.25 -1.74
N SER A 87 -3.02 -11.25 -2.62
CA SER A 87 -1.83 -11.41 -3.45
C SER A 87 -1.68 -10.28 -4.46
N ALA A 88 -2.78 -9.85 -5.09
CA ALA A 88 -2.80 -8.74 -6.03
C ALA A 88 -2.32 -7.44 -5.39
N LEU A 89 -2.86 -7.08 -4.22
CA LEU A 89 -2.47 -5.87 -3.50
C LEU A 89 -1.02 -5.95 -3.04
N ASN A 90 -0.61 -7.10 -2.48
CA ASN A 90 0.76 -7.32 -2.04
C ASN A 90 1.78 -7.34 -3.19
N ALA A 91 1.37 -7.61 -4.43
CA ALA A 91 2.29 -7.60 -5.58
C ALA A 91 2.61 -6.17 -6.05
N SER A 92 1.81 -5.19 -5.66
CA SER A 92 2.03 -3.78 -5.97
C SER A 92 3.11 -3.20 -5.07
N THR A 93 3.94 -2.33 -5.65
CA THR A 93 4.86 -1.46 -4.90
C THR A 93 4.15 -0.26 -4.28
N PHE A 94 2.87 -0.04 -4.56
CA PHE A 94 2.10 1.04 -3.97
C PHE A 94 1.78 0.73 -2.51
N ASN A 95 1.94 1.72 -1.61
CA ASN A 95 1.55 1.54 -0.23
C ASN A 95 0.03 1.75 -0.07
N TRP A 96 -0.74 0.67 -0.21
CA TRP A 96 -2.19 0.68 0.04
C TRP A 96 -2.58 1.09 1.47
N GLY A 97 -1.63 1.07 2.42
CA GLY A 97 -1.85 1.50 3.80
C GLY A 97 -2.10 3.01 3.97
N ILE A 98 -1.94 3.81 2.92
CA ILE A 98 -2.23 5.25 2.97
C ILE A 98 -3.73 5.55 3.03
N ILE A 99 -4.57 4.61 2.60
CA ILE A 99 -6.02 4.77 2.60
C ILE A 99 -6.49 4.75 4.06
N PRO A 100 -7.12 5.83 4.58
CA PRO A 100 -7.31 6.03 6.01
C PRO A 100 -8.50 5.23 6.58
N ARG A 101 -9.14 4.38 5.77
CA ARG A 101 -10.34 3.64 6.13
C ARG A 101 -10.21 2.18 5.72
N THR A 102 -10.90 1.31 6.46
CA THR A 102 -11.13 -0.08 6.06
C THR A 102 -12.06 -0.11 4.85
N ILE A 103 -11.64 -0.78 3.77
CA ILE A 103 -12.44 -1.02 2.57
C ILE A 103 -13.21 -2.35 2.72
N THR A 104 -14.48 -2.38 2.37
CA THR A 104 -15.22 -3.64 2.25
C THR A 104 -15.07 -4.19 0.85
N VAL A 105 -14.55 -5.42 0.72
CA VAL A 105 -14.42 -6.11 -0.56
C VAL A 105 -15.50 -7.17 -0.66
N HIS A 106 -16.50 -6.91 -1.49
CA HIS A 106 -17.58 -7.82 -1.80
C HIS A 106 -17.14 -8.76 -2.92
N ILE A 107 -17.12 -10.06 -2.64
CA ILE A 107 -16.79 -11.10 -3.62
C ILE A 107 -18.02 -11.97 -3.84
N THR A 108 -18.59 -11.86 -5.04
CA THR A 108 -19.79 -12.61 -5.42
C THR A 108 -19.76 -12.95 -6.91
N ARG A 109 -20.66 -13.83 -7.36
CA ARG A 109 -20.74 -14.23 -8.77
C ARG A 109 -21.56 -13.25 -9.60
N SER A 110 -21.14 -13.09 -10.84
CA SER A 110 -21.87 -12.41 -11.92
C SER A 110 -22.21 -10.96 -11.60
N VAL A 111 -21.31 -10.29 -10.89
CA VAL A 111 -21.39 -8.84 -10.63
C VAL A 111 -20.46 -8.09 -11.56
N THR A 112 -20.82 -6.83 -11.83
CA THR A 112 -19.87 -5.87 -12.39
C THR A 112 -18.75 -5.69 -11.38
N THR A 113 -17.51 -5.71 -11.86
CA THR A 113 -16.37 -5.33 -11.05
C THR A 113 -16.33 -3.80 -11.02
N GLU A 114 -16.47 -3.23 -9.82
CA GLU A 114 -16.61 -1.79 -9.65
C GLU A 114 -16.21 -1.36 -8.23
N ALA A 115 -16.01 -0.05 -8.07
CA ALA A 115 -15.66 0.58 -6.81
C ALA A 115 -16.55 1.80 -6.52
N VAL A 116 -17.00 1.92 -5.27
CA VAL A 116 -17.49 3.19 -4.71
C VAL A 116 -16.72 3.53 -3.44
N ALA A 117 -16.87 4.74 -2.92
CA ALA A 117 -16.09 5.20 -1.78
C ALA A 117 -16.23 4.31 -0.52
N GLY A 118 -15.22 3.47 -0.23
CA GLY A 118 -15.20 2.53 0.90
C GLY A 118 -15.55 1.08 0.54
N GLU A 119 -16.01 0.81 -0.69
CA GLU A 119 -16.53 -0.50 -1.09
C GLU A 119 -16.03 -0.88 -2.49
N VAL A 120 -15.70 -2.16 -2.66
CA VAL A 120 -15.22 -2.73 -3.93
C VAL A 120 -15.97 -4.03 -4.18
N TRP A 121 -16.60 -4.18 -5.35
CA TRP A 121 -17.23 -5.42 -5.80
C TRP A 121 -16.33 -6.09 -6.82
N LEU A 122 -16.04 -7.38 -6.60
CA LEU A 122 -15.23 -8.19 -7.48
C LEU A 122 -16.01 -9.44 -7.88
N ASP A 123 -16.03 -9.73 -9.19
CA ASP A 123 -16.59 -10.99 -9.67
C ASP A 123 -15.70 -12.17 -9.27
N SER A 124 -16.28 -13.19 -8.63
CA SER A 124 -15.52 -14.38 -8.22
C SER A 124 -14.95 -15.16 -9.41
N GLY A 125 -15.62 -15.16 -10.57
CA GLY A 125 -15.14 -15.82 -11.78
C GLY A 125 -13.92 -15.12 -12.37
N LEU A 126 -13.86 -13.79 -12.27
CA LEU A 126 -12.65 -13.03 -12.55
C LEU A 126 -11.54 -13.42 -11.57
N LEU A 127 -11.79 -13.47 -10.27
CA LEU A 127 -10.76 -13.83 -9.28
C LEU A 127 -10.23 -15.27 -9.45
N ASP A 128 -11.05 -16.19 -9.97
CA ASP A 128 -10.65 -17.55 -10.31
C ASP A 128 -9.59 -17.61 -11.42
N THR A 129 -9.43 -16.55 -12.22
CA THR A 129 -8.36 -16.44 -13.22
C THR A 129 -6.97 -16.23 -12.61
N GLY A 130 -6.89 -16.08 -11.28
CA GLY A 130 -5.63 -15.97 -10.54
C GLY A 130 -4.88 -14.69 -10.90
N GLN A 131 -3.59 -14.80 -11.25
CA GLN A 131 -2.72 -13.65 -11.47
C GLN A 131 -3.20 -12.70 -12.57
N PHE A 132 -3.97 -13.19 -13.55
CA PHE A 132 -4.57 -12.35 -14.59
C PHE A 132 -5.45 -11.24 -14.00
N SER A 133 -6.23 -11.55 -12.96
CA SER A 133 -7.13 -10.59 -12.28
C SER A 133 -6.42 -9.52 -11.45
N TRP A 134 -5.13 -9.68 -11.14
CA TRP A 134 -4.46 -8.82 -10.17
C TRP A 134 -4.39 -7.36 -10.60
N GLY A 135 -4.25 -7.09 -11.89
CA GLY A 135 -4.26 -5.73 -12.43
C GLY A 135 -5.61 -5.05 -12.21
N ILE A 136 -6.70 -5.79 -12.40
CA ILE A 136 -8.07 -5.30 -12.20
C ILE A 136 -8.33 -5.04 -10.71
N VAL A 137 -7.92 -5.96 -9.82
CA VAL A 137 -8.03 -5.72 -8.36
C VAL A 137 -7.31 -4.44 -7.96
N GLN A 138 -6.10 -4.20 -8.48
CA GLN A 138 -5.36 -2.97 -8.19
C GLN A 138 -6.02 -1.72 -8.79
N HIS A 139 -6.65 -1.84 -9.95
CA HIS A 139 -7.43 -0.76 -10.58
C HIS A 139 -8.63 -0.38 -9.70
N GLU A 140 -9.43 -1.36 -9.23
CA GLU A 140 -10.56 -1.06 -8.33
C GLU A 140 -10.11 -0.43 -7.01
N PHE A 141 -9.00 -0.89 -6.45
CA PHE A 141 -8.42 -0.27 -5.26
C PHE A 141 -7.84 1.12 -5.52
N ALA A 142 -7.39 1.41 -6.75
CA ALA A 142 -6.94 2.74 -7.11
C ALA A 142 -8.10 3.75 -7.08
N HIS A 143 -9.33 3.37 -7.45
CA HIS A 143 -10.50 4.22 -7.25
C HIS A 143 -10.70 4.60 -5.76
N GLN A 144 -10.33 3.75 -4.81
CA GLN A 144 -10.37 4.11 -3.39
C GLN A 144 -9.38 5.23 -3.05
N VAL A 145 -8.22 5.29 -3.71
CA VAL A 145 -7.30 6.42 -3.58
C VAL A 145 -7.96 7.69 -4.11
N ASP A 146 -8.62 7.61 -5.27
CA ASP A 146 -9.37 8.75 -5.80
C ASP A 146 -10.45 9.24 -4.84
N PHE A 147 -11.35 8.35 -4.42
CA PHE A 147 -12.49 8.73 -3.58
C PHE A 147 -12.07 9.28 -2.21
N LEU A 148 -11.01 8.74 -1.61
CA LEU A 148 -10.72 8.93 -0.19
C LEU A 148 -9.51 9.81 0.09
N MET A 149 -8.66 10.03 -0.89
CA MET A 149 -7.42 10.79 -0.73
C MET A 149 -7.35 12.04 -1.59
N LEU A 150 -8.02 12.04 -2.75
CA LEU A 150 -7.93 13.15 -3.69
C LEU A 150 -9.04 14.19 -3.44
N ASN A 151 -8.63 15.45 -3.43
CA ASN A 151 -9.55 16.60 -3.53
C ASN A 151 -9.65 17.09 -4.98
N ASP A 152 -10.54 18.05 -5.22
CA ASP A 152 -10.85 18.52 -6.58
C ASP A 152 -9.67 19.22 -7.27
N ASP A 153 -8.81 19.92 -6.52
CA ASP A 153 -7.60 20.54 -7.08
C ASP A 153 -6.61 19.47 -7.55
N GLN A 154 -6.42 18.41 -6.76
CA GLN A 154 -5.55 17.28 -7.10
C GLN A 154 -6.11 16.49 -8.27
N ARG A 155 -7.43 16.27 -8.32
CA ARG A 155 -8.11 15.65 -9.47
C ARG A 155 -7.93 16.47 -10.73
N THR A 156 -8.07 17.80 -10.64
CA THR A 156 -7.83 18.72 -11.77
C THR A 156 -6.39 18.62 -12.27
N GLN A 157 -5.41 18.59 -11.35
CA GLN A 157 -4.00 18.42 -11.71
C GLN A 157 -3.75 17.07 -12.42
N LEU A 158 -4.29 15.98 -11.88
CA LEU A 158 -4.17 14.65 -12.48
C LEU A 158 -4.88 14.55 -13.83
N GLN A 159 -6.07 15.13 -13.97
CA GLN A 159 -6.83 15.14 -15.22
C GLN A 159 -6.00 15.75 -16.36
N GLY A 160 -5.41 16.93 -16.11
CA GLY A 160 -4.54 17.60 -17.07
C GLY A 160 -3.29 16.79 -17.40
N ALA A 161 -2.67 16.17 -16.39
CA ALA A 161 -1.48 15.37 -16.55
C ALA A 161 -1.72 14.04 -17.32
N LEU A 162 -2.89 13.43 -17.16
CA LEU A 162 -3.29 12.16 -17.79
C LEU A 162 -3.98 12.36 -19.16
N GLY A 163 -4.22 13.61 -19.57
CA GLY A 163 -4.86 13.94 -20.85
C GLY A 163 -6.35 13.59 -20.91
N ALA A 164 -7.01 13.48 -19.76
CA ALA A 164 -8.43 13.15 -19.65
C ALA A 164 -9.34 14.35 -19.99
N LYS A 165 -10.60 14.09 -20.34
CA LYS A 165 -11.58 15.11 -20.78
C LYS A 165 -12.45 15.62 -19.64
N ASP A 166 -12.75 14.75 -18.70
CA ASP A 166 -13.33 15.04 -17.38
C ASP A 166 -12.66 14.11 -16.35
N TRP A 167 -13.02 14.26 -15.07
CA TRP A 167 -12.45 13.40 -14.04
C TRP A 167 -13.14 12.03 -14.02
N CYS A 168 -14.42 11.98 -13.74
CA CYS A 168 -15.22 10.76 -13.83
C CYS A 168 -16.44 11.02 -14.70
N TYR A 169 -17.50 10.23 -14.54
CA TYR A 169 -18.73 10.20 -15.33
C TYR A 169 -19.63 11.45 -15.25
N ALA A 170 -19.07 12.66 -15.14
CA ALA A 170 -19.82 13.91 -15.22
C ALA A 170 -20.36 14.14 -16.64
N ASP A 171 -19.58 13.75 -17.66
CA ASP A 171 -20.05 13.72 -19.05
C ASP A 171 -20.24 12.27 -19.51
N SER A 172 -21.50 11.81 -19.52
CA SER A 172 -21.85 10.46 -19.96
C SER A 172 -21.68 10.21 -21.47
N THR A 173 -21.33 11.23 -22.26
CA THR A 173 -21.10 11.09 -23.71
C THR A 173 -19.67 10.67 -24.04
N LEU A 174 -18.76 10.78 -23.08
CA LEU A 174 -17.38 10.36 -23.23
C LEU A 174 -17.26 8.83 -23.20
N ALA A 175 -16.30 8.32 -23.96
CA ALA A 175 -15.89 6.93 -23.84
C ALA A 175 -15.16 6.70 -22.51
N HIS A 176 -15.27 5.49 -21.96
CA HIS A 176 -14.70 5.09 -20.67
C HIS A 176 -13.24 5.55 -20.49
N ALA A 177 -12.38 5.27 -21.48
CA ALA A 177 -10.96 5.65 -21.47
C ALA A 177 -10.69 7.16 -21.56
N GLN A 178 -11.70 8.03 -21.67
CA GLN A 178 -11.56 9.48 -21.67
C GLN A 178 -11.73 10.10 -20.28
N HIS A 179 -12.25 9.33 -19.32
CA HIS A 179 -12.38 9.74 -17.93
C HIS A 179 -11.03 9.66 -17.20
N GLY A 180 -10.73 10.69 -16.41
CA GLY A 180 -9.53 10.82 -15.61
C GLY A 180 -9.37 9.77 -14.52
N CYS A 181 -10.44 9.34 -13.86
CA CYS A 181 -10.39 8.35 -12.80
C CYS A 181 -10.10 6.95 -13.34
N GLU A 182 -10.60 6.60 -14.53
CA GLU A 182 -10.24 5.35 -15.22
C GLU A 182 -8.77 5.35 -15.65
N ARG A 183 -8.32 6.45 -16.28
CA ARG A 183 -6.90 6.62 -16.61
C ARG A 183 -6.02 6.58 -15.38
N PHE A 184 -6.43 7.21 -14.30
CA PHE A 184 -5.71 7.22 -13.03
C PHE A 184 -5.61 5.81 -12.46
N ALA A 185 -6.73 5.08 -12.38
CA ALA A 185 -6.78 3.74 -11.82
C ALA A 185 -5.92 2.76 -12.63
N SER A 186 -6.11 2.74 -13.95
CA SER A 186 -5.34 1.93 -14.88
C SER A 186 -3.85 2.28 -14.87
N THR A 187 -3.50 3.56 -14.82
CA THR A 187 -2.10 4.00 -14.75
C THR A 187 -1.45 3.64 -13.41
N LEU A 188 -2.17 3.76 -12.29
CA LEU A 188 -1.66 3.37 -10.96
C LEU A 188 -1.38 1.87 -10.90
N ALA A 189 -2.36 1.05 -11.30
CA ALA A 189 -2.21 -0.42 -11.32
C ALA A 189 -1.01 -0.85 -12.18
N TRP A 190 -0.81 -0.23 -13.35
CA TRP A 190 0.37 -0.50 -14.17
C TRP A 190 1.66 0.04 -13.55
N ALA A 191 1.66 1.29 -13.09
CA ALA A 191 2.87 1.97 -12.63
C ALA A 191 3.47 1.35 -11.38
N TYR A 192 2.67 0.74 -10.50
CA TYR A 192 3.19 0.11 -9.28
C TYR A 192 3.31 -1.41 -9.37
N TRP A 193 2.84 -2.03 -10.46
CA TRP A 193 3.07 -3.44 -10.75
C TRP A 193 3.34 -3.69 -12.25
N GLN A 194 4.57 -3.35 -12.68
CA GLN A 194 5.01 -3.46 -14.08
C GLN A 194 5.38 -4.91 -14.49
N SER A 195 4.48 -5.85 -14.23
CA SER A 195 4.64 -7.27 -14.59
C SER A 195 4.12 -7.56 -16.00
N GLY A 196 4.74 -8.50 -16.71
CA GLY A 196 4.18 -9.02 -17.97
C GLY A 196 2.82 -9.71 -17.81
N ALA A 197 2.49 -10.14 -16.57
CA ALA A 197 1.19 -10.73 -16.23
C ALA A 197 0.12 -9.70 -15.87
N ASN A 198 0.45 -8.42 -15.76
CA ASN A 198 -0.54 -7.38 -15.50
C ASN A 198 -1.37 -7.16 -16.78
N VAL A 199 -2.67 -7.49 -16.72
CA VAL A 199 -3.59 -7.34 -17.85
C VAL A 199 -3.74 -5.88 -18.31
N LEU A 200 -3.45 -4.92 -17.44
CA LEU A 200 -3.46 -3.49 -17.75
C LEU A 200 -2.13 -3.00 -18.32
N LYS A 201 -1.18 -3.89 -18.62
CA LYS A 201 0.04 -3.52 -19.34
C LYS A 201 -0.34 -2.88 -20.68
N PRO A 202 0.10 -1.64 -20.98
CA PRO A 202 -0.24 -0.99 -22.23
C PRO A 202 0.39 -1.72 -23.41
N THR A 203 -0.39 -1.88 -24.46
CA THR A 203 -0.02 -2.42 -25.77
C THR A 203 -0.01 -1.35 -26.85
N ALA A 204 -0.75 -0.26 -26.64
CA ALA A 204 -0.77 0.93 -27.48
C ALA A 204 -0.67 2.20 -26.63
N VAL A 205 -0.24 3.31 -27.25
CA VAL A 205 -0.13 4.63 -26.60
C VAL A 205 -1.49 5.23 -26.22
N THR A 206 -2.57 4.68 -26.76
CA THR A 206 -3.95 5.11 -26.49
C THR A 206 -4.59 4.41 -25.31
N ASP A 207 -3.98 3.32 -24.81
CA ASP A 207 -4.50 2.57 -23.67
C ASP A 207 -4.54 3.47 -22.42
N GLU A 208 -5.50 3.25 -21.54
CA GLU A 208 -5.67 4.06 -20.33
C GLU A 208 -4.41 4.08 -19.46
N SER A 209 -3.78 2.92 -19.28
CA SER A 209 -2.54 2.75 -18.52
C SER A 209 -1.30 3.32 -19.22
N ALA A 210 -1.42 3.71 -20.49
CA ALA A 210 -0.38 4.41 -21.25
C ALA A 210 -0.46 5.93 -21.09
N ALA A 211 -1.44 6.47 -20.35
CA ALA A 211 -1.65 7.91 -20.19
C ALA A 211 -0.40 8.65 -19.69
N MET A 212 0.42 8.00 -18.87
CA MET A 212 1.70 8.52 -18.40
C MET A 212 2.72 7.41 -18.21
N SER A 213 4.02 7.72 -18.39
CA SER A 213 5.06 6.75 -18.06
C SER A 213 5.05 6.42 -16.55
N PRO A 214 5.30 5.17 -16.14
CA PRO A 214 5.30 4.78 -14.73
C PRO A 214 6.17 5.68 -13.84
N ALA A 215 7.37 6.04 -14.28
CA ALA A 215 8.27 6.89 -13.49
C ALA A 215 7.69 8.31 -13.27
N ALA A 216 7.14 8.93 -14.32
CA ALA A 216 6.54 10.25 -14.22
C ALA A 216 5.27 10.22 -13.36
N PHE A 217 4.43 9.20 -13.52
CA PHE A 217 3.22 9.05 -12.73
C PHE A 217 3.52 8.91 -11.23
N ARG A 218 4.50 8.07 -10.87
CA ARG A 218 4.92 7.90 -9.47
C ARG A 218 5.48 9.18 -8.87
N ALA A 219 6.28 9.94 -9.63
CA ALA A 219 6.80 11.23 -9.18
C ALA A 219 5.68 12.27 -8.95
N LEU A 220 4.72 12.34 -9.87
CA LEU A 220 3.54 13.20 -9.71
C LEU A 220 2.72 12.79 -8.49
N LEU A 221 2.42 11.49 -8.35
CA LEU A 221 1.61 11.00 -7.24
C LEU A 221 2.30 11.20 -5.89
N SER A 222 3.63 11.07 -5.81
CA SER A 222 4.42 11.41 -4.62
C SER A 222 4.34 12.89 -4.26
N THR A 223 4.23 13.78 -5.26
CA THR A 223 4.01 15.22 -5.01
C THR A 223 2.60 15.48 -4.44
N ILE A 224 1.60 14.73 -4.88
CA ILE A 224 0.19 14.92 -4.50
C ILE A 224 -0.13 14.29 -3.13
N LEU A 225 0.32 13.04 -2.92
CA LEU A 225 -0.02 12.22 -1.75
C LEU A 225 1.13 12.11 -0.73
N GLY A 226 2.29 12.69 -1.03
CA GLY A 226 3.48 12.63 -0.18
C GLY A 226 4.16 11.26 -0.18
N ALA A 227 4.93 11.00 0.89
CA ALA A 227 5.76 9.80 1.04
C ALA A 227 4.98 8.48 0.91
N GLY A 228 3.67 8.50 1.19
CA GLY A 228 2.78 7.35 1.04
C GLY A 228 2.66 6.82 -0.39
N ALA A 229 2.86 7.66 -1.41
CA ALA A 229 2.89 7.20 -2.81
C ALA A 229 4.30 6.79 -3.28
N THR A 230 5.31 6.82 -2.42
CA THR A 230 6.64 6.35 -2.82
C THR A 230 6.64 4.82 -2.93
N PRO A 231 7.17 4.23 -4.02
CA PRO A 231 7.26 2.78 -4.17
C PRO A 231 7.97 2.15 -2.98
N THR A 232 7.33 1.14 -2.39
CA THR A 232 7.92 0.34 -1.31
C THR A 232 8.40 -0.99 -1.89
N PRO A 233 9.55 -1.52 -1.46
CA PRO A 233 9.99 -2.85 -1.87
C PRO A 233 8.90 -3.89 -1.58
N VAL A 234 8.62 -4.73 -2.57
CA VAL A 234 7.59 -5.76 -2.47
C VAL A 234 8.16 -6.97 -1.72
N ALA A 235 7.42 -7.54 -0.78
CA ALA A 235 7.72 -8.87 -0.26
C ALA A 235 7.46 -9.92 -1.37
N SER A 236 8.27 -10.98 -1.45
CA SER A 236 8.06 -12.05 -2.43
C SER A 236 6.65 -12.65 -2.30
N VAL A 237 5.79 -12.49 -3.32
CA VAL A 237 4.42 -13.01 -3.34
C VAL A 237 4.37 -14.32 -4.12
N VAL A 238 3.85 -15.38 -3.50
CA VAL A 238 3.54 -16.65 -4.19
C VAL A 238 2.13 -16.54 -4.77
N ALA A 239 1.99 -16.66 -6.09
CA ALA A 239 0.69 -16.69 -6.74
C ALA A 239 -0.09 -17.95 -6.35
N HIS A 240 -1.37 -17.80 -6.01
CA HIS A 240 -2.27 -18.95 -5.88
C HIS A 240 -2.57 -19.50 -7.27
N ALA A 241 -2.44 -20.82 -7.43
CA ALA A 241 -2.75 -21.47 -8.70
C ALA A 241 -4.25 -21.29 -9.02
N PRO A 242 -4.62 -21.09 -10.29
CA PRO A 242 -6.02 -20.99 -10.69
C PRO A 242 -6.78 -22.27 -10.30
N VAL A 243 -8.00 -22.10 -9.80
CA VAL A 243 -8.85 -23.24 -9.43
C VAL A 243 -9.42 -23.85 -10.70
N VAL A 244 -8.86 -24.98 -11.14
CA VAL A 244 -9.45 -25.77 -12.24
C VAL A 244 -10.72 -26.44 -11.72
N LYS A 245 -11.87 -25.83 -11.96
CA LYS A 245 -13.17 -26.46 -11.68
C LYS A 245 -13.42 -27.52 -12.75
N THR A 246 -13.27 -28.80 -12.39
CA THR A 246 -13.67 -29.91 -13.24
C THR A 246 -15.19 -29.97 -13.34
N THR A 247 -15.74 -29.48 -14.44
CA THR A 247 -17.16 -29.68 -14.76
C THR A 247 -17.37 -31.16 -15.05
N LYS A 248 -18.11 -31.87 -14.20
CA LYS A 248 -18.65 -33.19 -14.57
C LYS A 248 -19.77 -32.95 -15.58
N HIS A 249 -19.57 -33.45 -16.80
CA HIS A 249 -20.63 -33.59 -17.81
C HIS A 249 -21.58 -34.72 -17.42
#